data_AF-A0A372NNQ6-F1
#
_entry.id   AF-A0A372NNQ6-F1
#
_cell.length_a   1.000
_cell.length_b   1.000
_cell.length_c   1.000
_cell.angle_alpha   90.00
_cell.angle_beta   90.00
_cell.angle_gamma   90.00
#
_symmetry.space_group_name_H-M   'P 1'
#
loop_
_entity.id
_entity.type
_entity.pdbx_description
1 polymer ?
#
loop_
_entity_poly.entity_id
_entity_poly.type
_entity_poly.pdbx_seq_one_letter_code
_entity_poly.pdbx_strand_id
1 'polypeptide(L)'
;MISKVLLLEQCFEVYDEQSILISTLPCAGKILAAFGSSFYVINNLADDIVEVYNPLSQRLSFIPVADKIVLKVINDAIIVRNGVFIESYDILLNKLYINNTTAAYSKLTEQALVDLRSSTKQHLEIINALKSQMAVNDYYSHLPRLSEISKLLDEIRKLSTD
;
A
#
# COMPACT_ATOMS: atom_id res chain seq x y z
N MET A 1 8.66 16.49 -3.03
CA MET A 1 7.90 15.22 -2.89
C MET A 1 8.59 14.18 -3.75
N ILE A 2 8.75 12.95 -3.26
CA ILE A 2 9.36 11.87 -4.04
C ILE A 2 8.35 11.39 -5.07
N SER A 3 8.76 11.37 -6.34
CA SER A 3 8.00 10.72 -7.42
C SER A 3 8.58 9.35 -7.77
N LYS A 4 9.89 9.19 -7.59
CA LYS A 4 10.63 8.01 -8.02
C LYS A 4 11.91 7.84 -7.22
N VAL A 5 12.26 6.58 -6.94
CA VAL A 5 13.57 6.20 -6.44
C VAL A 5 14.15 5.15 -7.39
N LEU A 6 15.35 5.42 -7.91
CA LEU A 6 16.05 4.55 -8.85
C LEU A 6 17.28 3.94 -8.19
N LEU A 7 17.57 2.68 -8.51
CA LEU A 7 18.84 2.05 -8.20
C LEU A 7 19.73 2.15 -9.45
N LEU A 8 20.81 2.93 -9.38
CA LEU A 8 21.80 3.07 -10.44
C LEU A 8 23.19 2.78 -9.88
N GLU A 9 23.93 1.89 -10.57
CA GLU A 9 25.30 1.49 -10.25
C GLU A 9 25.54 1.16 -8.77
N GLN A 10 25.83 2.16 -7.94
CA GLN A 10 26.19 2.07 -6.53
C GLN A 10 25.37 3.00 -5.61
N CYS A 11 24.33 3.65 -6.11
CA CYS A 11 23.46 4.50 -5.30
C CYS A 11 21.98 4.38 -5.62
N PHE A 12 21.17 4.75 -4.63
CA PHE A 12 19.79 5.13 -4.82
C PHE A 12 19.73 6.60 -5.18
N GLU A 13 19.07 6.93 -6.29
CA GLU A 13 18.77 8.28 -6.70
C GLU A 13 17.29 8.58 -6.45
N VAL A 14 17.02 9.71 -5.79
CA VAL A 14 15.68 10.14 -5.43
C VAL A 14 15.28 11.32 -6.31
N TYR A 15 14.11 11.24 -6.95
CA TYR A 15 13.63 12.25 -7.89
C TYR A 15 12.30 12.87 -7.44
N ASP A 16 12.09 14.13 -7.80
CA ASP A 16 10.82 14.82 -7.61
C ASP A 16 9.84 14.61 -8.79
N GLU A 17 8.63 15.18 -8.68
CA GLU A 17 7.59 15.06 -9.71
C GLU A 17 7.98 15.66 -11.07
N GLN A 18 8.94 16.58 -11.09
CA GLN A 18 9.49 17.19 -12.29
C GLN A 18 10.65 16.35 -12.86
N SER A 19 10.91 15.17 -12.30
CA SER A 19 12.03 14.28 -12.64
C SER A 19 13.41 14.93 -12.39
N ILE A 20 13.48 15.86 -11.44
CA ILE A 20 14.74 16.47 -11.00
C ILE A 20 15.32 15.62 -9.87
N LEU A 21 16.62 15.35 -9.95
CA LEU A 21 17.36 14.65 -8.90
C LEU A 21 17.37 15.48 -7.61
N ILE A 22 16.86 14.90 -6.52
CA ILE A 22 16.83 15.49 -5.19
C ILE A 22 18.09 15.12 -4.41
N SER A 23 18.41 13.82 -4.36
CA SER A 23 19.52 13.31 -3.55
C SER A 23 19.99 11.94 -4.04
N THR A 24 21.16 11.55 -3.52
CA THR A 24 21.78 10.25 -3.77
C THR A 24 22.17 9.57 -2.45
N LEU A 25 21.97 8.27 -2.33
CA LEU A 25 22.37 7.46 -1.17
C LEU A 25 23.16 6.23 -1.62
N PRO A 26 24.37 5.95 -1.08
CA PRO A 26 25.08 4.71 -1.38
C PRO A 26 24.24 3.46 -1.11
N CYS A 27 24.22 2.51 -2.04
CA CYS A 27 23.34 1.33 -2.00
C CYS A 27 24.07 0.01 -1.72
N ALA A 28 25.37 0.03 -1.41
CA ALA A 28 26.12 -1.20 -1.12
C ALA A 28 25.48 -1.97 0.05
N GLY A 29 25.11 -3.23 -0.19
CA GLY A 29 24.43 -4.07 0.81
C GLY A 29 22.99 -3.65 1.14
N LYS A 30 22.39 -2.77 0.35
CA LYS A 30 21.06 -2.19 0.59
C LYS A 30 20.11 -2.47 -0.57
N ILE A 31 18.85 -2.69 -0.25
CA ILE A 31 17.77 -2.90 -1.23
C ILE A 31 16.66 -1.89 -0.95
N LEU A 32 16.19 -1.19 -2.00
CA LEU A 32 14.98 -0.38 -1.90
C LEU A 32 13.78 -1.28 -1.67
N ALA A 33 13.11 -1.11 -0.54
CA ALA A 33 11.97 -1.92 -0.15
C ALA A 33 10.64 -1.31 -0.62
N ALA A 34 10.46 0.00 -0.41
CA ALA A 34 9.29 0.74 -0.85
C ALA A 34 9.57 2.25 -0.82
N PHE A 35 8.72 3.06 -1.44
CA PHE A 35 8.74 4.51 -1.27
C PHE A 35 7.32 5.08 -1.24
N GLY A 36 7.17 6.20 -0.53
CA GLY A 36 5.99 7.06 -0.58
C GLY A 36 6.39 8.46 -1.06
N SER A 37 5.46 9.40 -0.96
CA SER A 37 5.66 10.81 -1.33
C SER A 37 6.68 11.53 -0.44
N SER A 38 6.76 11.14 0.83
CA SER A 38 7.52 11.89 1.86
C SER A 38 8.78 11.16 2.34
N PHE A 39 8.94 9.88 2.04
CA PHE A 39 10.08 9.08 2.48
C PHE A 39 10.22 7.82 1.63
N TYR A 40 11.35 7.13 1.80
CA TYR A 40 11.57 5.81 1.23
C TYR A 40 12.18 4.86 2.26
N VAL A 41 12.00 3.57 2.03
CA VAL A 41 12.35 2.50 2.95
C VAL A 41 13.37 1.59 2.30
N ILE A 42 14.44 1.28 3.02
CA ILE A 42 15.53 0.42 2.58
C ILE A 42 15.67 -0.76 3.53
N ASN A 43 15.93 -1.93 2.97
CA ASN A 43 16.45 -3.07 3.73
C ASN A 43 17.98 -3.05 3.61
N ASN A 44 18.66 -2.79 4.72
CA ASN A 44 20.11 -2.91 4.83
C ASN A 44 20.45 -4.33 5.28
N LEU A 45 20.92 -5.13 4.33
CA LEU A 45 21.21 -6.55 4.51
C LEU A 45 22.49 -6.79 5.31
N ALA A 46 23.42 -5.83 5.30
CA ALA A 46 24.67 -5.95 6.04
C ALA A 46 24.45 -5.85 7.55
N ASP A 47 23.56 -4.93 7.95
CA ASP A 47 23.25 -4.67 9.36
C ASP A 47 21.95 -5.36 9.83
N ASP A 48 21.27 -6.10 8.95
CA ASP A 48 19.96 -6.73 9.18
C ASP A 48 18.89 -5.75 9.73
N ILE A 49 18.80 -4.56 9.14
CA ILE A 49 17.87 -3.50 9.54
C ILE A 49 17.03 -2.96 8.38
N VAL A 50 15.81 -2.55 8.70
CA VAL A 50 14.96 -1.71 7.86
C VAL A 50 15.24 -0.27 8.24
N GLU A 51 15.57 0.57 7.27
CA GLU A 51 15.89 1.99 7.42
C GLU A 51 14.85 2.84 6.70
N VAL A 52 14.45 3.96 7.30
CA VAL A 52 13.57 4.96 6.68
C VAL A 52 14.36 6.22 6.41
N TYR A 53 14.24 6.76 5.21
CA TYR A 53 14.97 7.93 4.76
C TYR A 53 14.01 9.00 4.25
N ASN A 54 14.30 10.26 4.57
CA ASN A 54 13.61 11.40 3.97
C ASN A 54 14.08 11.63 2.52
N PRO A 55 13.45 12.54 1.76
CA PRO A 55 13.78 12.77 0.35
C PRO A 55 15.20 13.31 0.12
N LEU A 56 15.87 13.81 1.18
CA LEU A 56 17.26 14.29 1.15
C LEU A 56 18.26 13.19 1.54
N SER A 57 17.81 11.93 1.58
CA SER A 57 18.63 10.78 1.99
C SER A 57 19.19 10.86 3.41
N GLN A 58 18.52 11.58 4.31
CA GLN A 58 18.82 11.56 5.73
C GLN A 58 18.01 10.44 6.40
N ARG A 59 18.69 9.57 7.15
CA ARG A 59 18.04 8.47 7.87
C ARG A 59 17.19 9.03 9.00
N LEU A 60 15.90 8.78 8.95
CA LEU A 60 14.92 9.19 9.96
C LEU A 60 14.86 8.18 11.11
N SER A 61 14.84 6.88 10.79
CA SER A 61 14.65 5.81 11.75
C SER A 61 15.18 4.48 11.21
N PHE A 62 15.34 3.50 12.10
CA PHE A 62 15.63 2.12 11.73
C PHE A 62 15.05 1.12 12.75
N ILE A 63 14.77 -0.11 12.29
CA ILE A 63 14.41 -1.25 13.15
C ILE A 63 15.09 -2.54 12.64
N PRO A 64 15.31 -3.55 13.50
CA PRO A 64 15.78 -4.86 13.05
C PRO A 64 14.81 -5.50 12.06
N VAL A 65 15.34 -6.11 10.99
CA VAL A 65 14.59 -6.91 10.01
C VAL A 65 14.00 -8.11 10.75
N ALA A 66 14.81 -9.02 11.31
CA ALA A 66 14.32 -10.29 11.86
C ALA A 66 13.33 -10.96 10.87
N ASP A 67 12.09 -11.24 11.26
CA ASP A 67 11.07 -11.82 10.37
C ASP A 67 10.25 -10.78 9.57
N LYS A 68 10.73 -9.52 9.50
CA LYS A 68 10.00 -8.40 8.86
C LYS A 68 10.27 -8.32 7.37
N ILE A 69 9.20 -8.32 6.59
CA ILE A 69 9.19 -8.07 5.16
C ILE A 69 8.36 -6.82 4.91
N VAL A 70 9.00 -5.74 4.48
CA VAL A 70 8.30 -4.51 4.04
C VAL A 70 7.52 -4.83 2.78
N LEU A 71 6.22 -4.60 2.78
CA LEU A 71 5.32 -4.89 1.67
C LEU A 71 5.07 -3.67 0.79
N LYS A 72 4.77 -2.53 1.41
CA LYS A 72 4.44 -1.28 0.73
C LYS A 72 4.40 -0.10 1.71
N VAL A 73 4.33 1.10 1.15
CA VAL A 73 3.97 2.33 1.85
C VAL A 73 2.57 2.75 1.40
N ILE A 74 1.69 3.14 2.34
CA ILE A 74 0.36 3.73 2.05
C ILE A 74 0.17 4.95 2.94
N ASN A 75 -0.10 6.12 2.35
CA ASN A 75 -0.46 7.35 3.08
C ASN A 75 0.42 7.59 4.33
N ASP A 76 1.73 7.50 4.12
CA ASP A 76 2.79 7.61 5.14
C ASP A 76 2.97 6.47 6.15
N ALA A 77 2.19 5.39 6.04
CA ALA A 77 2.38 4.19 6.84
C ALA A 77 3.22 3.14 6.10
N ILE A 78 4.19 2.56 6.79
CA ILE A 78 4.99 1.43 6.32
C ILE A 78 4.26 0.15 6.70
N ILE A 79 3.87 -0.65 5.71
CA ILE A 79 3.19 -1.93 5.92
C ILE A 79 4.22 -3.05 5.89
N VAL A 80 4.30 -3.80 6.97
CA VAL A 80 5.30 -4.84 7.20
C VAL A 80 4.59 -6.15 7.53
N ARG A 81 5.02 -7.24 6.89
CA ARG A 81 4.69 -8.59 7.34
C ARG A 81 5.73 -9.05 8.34
N ASN A 82 5.31 -9.49 9.52
CA ASN A 82 6.17 -10.02 10.56
C ASN A 82 5.67 -11.42 10.94
N GLY A 83 6.20 -12.45 10.27
CA GLY A 83 5.66 -13.81 10.34
C GLY A 83 4.19 -13.90 9.89
N VAL A 84 3.29 -14.16 10.85
CA VAL A 84 1.82 -14.21 10.66
C VAL A 84 1.13 -12.88 10.94
N PHE A 85 1.86 -11.85 11.34
CA PHE A 85 1.28 -10.53 11.60
C PHE A 85 1.47 -9.61 10.41
N ILE A 86 0.49 -8.74 10.17
CA ILE A 86 0.65 -7.54 9.36
C ILE A 86 0.68 -6.37 10.33
N GLU A 87 1.79 -5.67 10.34
CA GLU A 87 2.07 -4.53 11.19
C GLU A 87 2.10 -3.27 10.32
N SER A 88 1.61 -2.16 10.86
CA SER A 88 1.85 -0.86 10.26
C SER A 88 2.67 0.01 11.21
N TYR A 89 3.54 0.80 10.60
CA TYR A 89 4.47 1.69 11.28
C TYR A 89 4.37 3.09 10.71
N ASP A 90 4.64 4.10 11.53
CA ASP A 90 4.90 5.45 11.05
C ASP A 90 6.34 5.59 10.50
N ILE A 91 6.70 6.79 10.05
CA ILE A 91 8.03 7.12 9.52
C ILE A 91 9.16 7.01 10.56
N LEU A 92 8.82 7.07 11.85
CA LEU A 92 9.76 6.89 12.96
C LEU A 92 9.83 5.43 13.41
N LEU A 93 9.14 4.54 12.70
CA LEU A 93 9.00 3.12 13.01
C LEU A 93 8.34 2.87 14.38
N ASN A 94 7.48 3.77 14.83
CA ASN A 94 6.54 3.48 15.90
C ASN A 94 5.40 2.62 15.34
N LYS A 95 5.06 1.55 16.05
CA LYS A 95 3.99 0.64 15.65
C LYS A 95 2.65 1.34 15.80
N LEU A 96 1.91 1.49 14.71
CA LEU A 96 0.59 2.11 14.66
C LEU A 96 -0.52 1.07 14.83
N TYR A 97 -0.37 -0.09 14.21
CA TYR A 97 -1.37 -1.14 14.22
C TYR A 97 -0.73 -2.52 14.03
N ILE A 98 -1.35 -3.53 14.63
CA ILE A 98 -0.98 -4.94 14.46
C ILE A 98 -2.24 -5.75 14.18
N ASN A 99 -2.20 -6.53 13.10
CA ASN A 99 -3.22 -7.52 12.80
C ASN A 99 -2.58 -8.89 12.71
N ASN A 100 -3.06 -9.83 13.52
CA ASN A 100 -2.71 -11.23 13.35
C ASN A 100 -3.49 -11.75 12.14
N THR A 101 -2.83 -11.99 11.01
CA THR A 101 -3.51 -12.44 9.79
C THR A 101 -4.25 -13.76 10.03
N THR A 102 -3.67 -14.69 10.78
CA THR A 102 -4.33 -15.94 11.14
C THR A 102 -5.58 -15.70 11.99
N ALA A 103 -5.54 -14.76 12.94
CA ALA A 103 -6.71 -14.42 13.75
C ALA A 103 -7.74 -13.56 12.98
N ALA A 104 -7.32 -12.78 11.99
CA ALA A 104 -8.21 -12.05 11.09
C ALA A 104 -8.94 -13.01 10.15
N TYR A 105 -8.22 -13.99 9.60
CA TYR A 105 -8.81 -15.08 8.82
C TYR A 105 -9.72 -15.96 9.68
N SER A 106 -9.35 -16.26 10.93
CA SER A 106 -10.23 -17.02 11.84
C SER A 106 -11.42 -16.21 12.37
N LYS A 107 -11.37 -14.88 12.31
CA LYS A 107 -12.48 -13.95 12.65
C LYS A 107 -13.40 -13.67 11.48
N LEU A 108 -13.00 -13.97 10.25
CA LEU A 108 -13.91 -14.04 9.11
C LEU A 108 -14.77 -15.28 9.29
N THR A 109 -15.83 -15.14 10.08
CA THR A 109 -16.87 -16.16 10.17
C THR A 109 -17.54 -16.31 8.80
N GLU A 110 -18.10 -17.50 8.53
CA GLU A 110 -18.93 -17.72 7.35
C GLU A 110 -20.05 -16.66 7.25
N GLN A 111 -20.57 -16.22 8.40
CA GLN A 111 -21.53 -15.12 8.48
C GLN A 111 -20.95 -13.77 8.02
N ALA A 112 -19.73 -13.41 8.42
CA ALA A 112 -19.09 -12.17 7.98
C ALA A 112 -18.84 -12.16 6.47
N LEU A 113 -18.51 -13.32 5.88
CA LEU A 113 -18.39 -13.48 4.42
C LEU A 113 -19.75 -13.37 3.74
N VAL A 114 -20.81 -13.94 4.31
CA VAL A 114 -22.19 -13.79 3.83
C VAL A 114 -22.65 -12.33 3.87
N ASP A 115 -22.37 -11.61 4.96
CA ASP A 115 -22.72 -10.19 5.11
C ASP A 115 -21.95 -9.33 4.11
N LEU A 116 -20.66 -9.62 3.89
CA LEU A 116 -19.84 -8.96 2.86
C LEU A 116 -20.38 -9.22 1.45
N ARG A 117 -20.74 -10.47 1.12
CA ARG A 117 -21.38 -10.84 -0.16
C ARG A 117 -22.69 -10.09 -0.37
N SER A 118 -23.54 -10.02 0.66
CA SER A 118 -24.83 -9.33 0.61
C SER A 118 -24.64 -7.82 0.40
N SER A 119 -23.74 -7.20 1.17
CA SER A 119 -23.42 -5.78 1.07
C SER A 119 -22.80 -5.42 -0.29
N THR A 120 -21.83 -6.19 -0.78
CA THR A 120 -21.21 -5.94 -2.10
C THR A 120 -22.22 -6.09 -3.24
N LYS A 121 -23.14 -7.07 -3.16
CA LYS A 121 -24.24 -7.21 -4.11
C LYS A 121 -25.15 -5.98 -4.14
N GLN A 122 -25.59 -5.50 -2.96
CA GLN A 122 -26.45 -4.31 -2.88
C GLN A 122 -25.76 -3.06 -3.45
N HIS A 123 -24.49 -2.84 -3.12
CA HIS A 123 -23.74 -1.69 -3.64
C HIS A 123 -23.54 -1.76 -5.17
N LEU A 124 -23.34 -2.96 -5.74
CA LEU A 124 -23.29 -3.15 -7.20
C LEU A 124 -24.63 -2.82 -7.87
N GLU A 125 -25.75 -3.22 -7.28
CA GLU A 125 -27.10 -2.87 -7.76
C GLU A 125 -27.32 -1.35 -7.77
N ILE A 126 -26.94 -0.66 -6.69
CA ILE A 126 -27.01 0.80 -6.58
C ILE A 126 -26.14 1.48 -7.65
N ILE A 127 -24.88 1.04 -7.82
CA ILE A 127 -23.96 1.63 -8.81
C ILE A 127 -24.50 1.43 -10.23
N ASN A 128 -25.06 0.28 -10.55
CA ASN A 128 -25.64 0.02 -11.86
C ASN A 128 -26.90 0.86 -12.11
N ALA A 129 -27.74 1.04 -11.09
CA ALA A 129 -28.88 1.95 -11.16
C ALA A 129 -28.43 3.41 -11.38
N LEU A 130 -27.41 3.87 -10.65
CA LEU A 130 -26.82 5.20 -10.83
C LEU A 130 -26.23 5.39 -12.23
N LYS A 131 -25.47 4.42 -12.74
CA LYS A 131 -24.96 4.46 -14.13
C LYS A 131 -26.08 4.61 -15.15
N SER A 132 -27.17 3.87 -14.96
CA SER A 132 -28.34 3.90 -15.84
C SER A 132 -29.02 5.27 -15.80
N GLN A 133 -29.23 5.83 -14.61
CA GLN A 133 -29.78 7.18 -14.43
C GLN A 133 -28.86 8.27 -14.99
N MET A 134 -27.55 8.14 -14.84
CA MET A 134 -26.58 9.09 -15.36
C MET A 134 -26.50 9.08 -16.88
N ALA A 135 -26.60 7.89 -17.50
CA ALA A 135 -26.70 7.77 -18.95
C ALA A 135 -28.00 8.41 -19.49
N VAL A 136 -29.13 8.25 -18.78
CA VAL A 136 -30.40 8.88 -19.16
C VAL A 136 -30.38 10.41 -19.02
N ASN A 137 -29.59 10.93 -18.07
CA ASN A 137 -29.47 12.37 -17.80
C ASN A 137 -28.22 13.01 -18.43
N ASP A 138 -27.57 12.34 -19.37
CA ASP A 138 -26.36 12.79 -20.09
C ASP A 138 -25.14 13.16 -19.22
N TYR A 139 -25.05 12.62 -18.01
CA TYR A 139 -23.92 12.83 -17.09
C TYR A 139 -22.79 11.82 -17.32
N TYR A 140 -22.10 11.91 -18.46
CA TYR A 140 -21.08 10.92 -18.86
C TYR A 140 -19.72 11.07 -18.15
N SER A 141 -19.42 12.24 -17.57
CA SER A 141 -18.11 12.56 -16.98
C SER A 141 -17.69 11.63 -15.83
N HIS A 142 -18.64 11.02 -15.11
CA HIS A 142 -18.36 10.15 -13.97
C HIS A 142 -18.56 8.65 -14.25
N LEU A 143 -19.07 8.28 -15.43
CA LEU A 143 -19.29 6.87 -15.81
C LEU A 143 -18.01 6.02 -15.85
N PRO A 144 -16.84 6.53 -16.30
CA PRO A 144 -15.60 5.76 -16.27
C PRO A 144 -15.21 5.36 -14.84
N ARG A 145 -15.23 6.31 -13.91
CA ARG A 145 -14.89 6.10 -12.50
C ARG A 145 -15.87 5.13 -11.82
N LEU A 146 -17.17 5.25 -12.10
CA LEU A 146 -18.18 4.29 -11.61
C LEU A 146 -17.97 2.89 -12.19
N SER A 147 -17.41 2.78 -13.38
CA SER A 147 -17.09 1.49 -14.01
C SER A 147 -15.88 0.81 -13.40
N GLU A 148 -14.86 1.56 -13.04
CA GLU A 148 -13.72 1.06 -12.26
C GLU A 148 -14.16 0.57 -10.88
N ILE A 149 -14.96 1.37 -10.15
CA ILE A 149 -15.48 0.99 -8.82
C ILE A 149 -16.34 -0.27 -8.91
N SER A 150 -17.21 -0.36 -9.91
CA SER A 150 -18.04 -1.55 -10.16
C SER A 150 -17.18 -2.79 -10.41
N LYS A 151 -16.10 -2.67 -11.18
CA LYS A 151 -15.20 -3.79 -11.48
C LYS A 151 -14.47 -4.28 -10.22
N LEU A 152 -13.95 -3.35 -9.41
CA LEU A 152 -13.28 -3.66 -8.14
C LEU A 152 -14.22 -4.35 -7.15
N LEU A 153 -15.47 -3.88 -7.04
CA LEU A 153 -16.46 -4.51 -6.16
C LEU A 153 -16.82 -5.93 -6.61
N ASP A 154 -16.89 -6.17 -7.92
CA ASP A 154 -17.17 -7.48 -8.48
C ASP A 154 -16.00 -8.46 -8.25
N GLU A 155 -14.76 -7.96 -8.30
CA GLU A 155 -13.56 -8.72 -7.93
C GLU A 155 -13.56 -9.10 -6.45
N ILE A 156 -13.89 -8.16 -5.55
CA ILE A 156 -14.04 -8.42 -4.11
C ILE A 156 -15.13 -9.46 -3.84
N ARG A 157 -16.27 -9.36 -4.53
CA ARG A 157 -17.37 -10.34 -4.40
C ARG A 157 -16.90 -11.75 -4.78
N LYS A 158 -16.15 -11.89 -5.87
CA LYS A 158 -15.61 -13.20 -6.32
C LYS A 158 -14.62 -13.80 -5.33
N LEU A 159 -13.78 -12.97 -4.72
CA LEU A 159 -12.82 -13.41 -3.70
C LEU A 159 -13.49 -13.88 -2.41
N SER A 160 -14.73 -13.43 -2.16
CA SER A 160 -15.49 -13.85 -0.99
C SER A 160 -16.24 -15.16 -1.19
N THR A 161 -16.24 -15.80 -2.37
CA THR A 161 -17.06 -16.99 -2.72
C THR A 161 -16.37 -18.35 -2.53
N ASP A 162 -15.05 -18.37 -2.35
CA ASP A 162 -14.28 -19.57 -1.96
C ASP A 162 -14.16 -19.68 -0.43
#